data_AF-A0A840DMC2-F1
#
_entry.id   AF-A0A840DMC2-F1
#
_cell.length_a   1.000
_cell.length_b   1.000
_cell.length_c   1.000
_cell.angle_alpha   90.00
_cell.angle_beta   90.00
_cell.angle_gamma   90.00
#
_symmetry.space_group_name_H-M   'P 1'
#
loop_
_entity.id
_entity.type
_entity.pdbx_description
1 polymer ?
#
loop_
_entity_poly.entity_id
_entity_poly.type
_entity_poly.pdbx_seq_one_letter_code
_entity_poly.pdbx_strand_id
1 'polypeptide(L)'
;MRKWLRIATMSLFAMLLVIPIACTKQEPTKTVRVAEVTRSIFYAPQYVALAKGFFKDEGLNVELTTTWGGDKTMTTLLSGGADIALVGSETTIYVYSQGTSDPVINFAHARQTF
;
A
#
# COMPACT_ATOMS: atom_id res chain seq x y z
N MET A 1 -33.80 18.84 -45.27
CA MET A 1 -32.79 17.76 -45.31
C MET A 1 -31.43 18.20 -44.71
N ARG A 2 -30.71 19.19 -45.25
CA ARG A 2 -29.40 19.66 -44.72
C ARG A 2 -29.39 20.14 -43.25
N LYS A 3 -30.47 20.75 -42.75
CA LYS A 3 -30.56 21.24 -41.35
C LYS A 3 -30.63 20.09 -40.33
N TRP A 4 -31.33 19.01 -40.68
CA TRP A 4 -31.47 17.82 -39.84
C TRP A 4 -30.19 16.99 -39.81
N LEU A 5 -29.46 16.94 -40.94
CA LEU A 5 -28.15 16.33 -41.01
C LEU A 5 -27.12 17.05 -40.13
N ARG A 6 -27.17 18.40 -40.07
CA ARG A 6 -26.31 19.22 -39.20
C ARG A 6 -26.59 19.00 -37.71
N ILE A 7 -27.88 18.90 -37.33
CA ILE A 7 -28.29 18.62 -35.94
C ILE A 7 -27.82 17.22 -35.52
N ALA A 8 -27.97 16.22 -36.38
CA ALA A 8 -27.50 14.86 -36.11
C ALA A 8 -25.98 14.79 -35.92
N THR A 9 -25.20 15.47 -36.76
CA THR A 9 -23.74 15.54 -36.60
C THR A 9 -23.31 16.30 -35.34
N MET A 10 -24.07 17.30 -34.90
CA MET A 10 -23.76 18.08 -33.69
C MET A 10 -24.08 17.28 -32.41
N SER A 11 -25.18 16.51 -32.41
CA SER A 11 -25.49 15.56 -31.33
C SER A 11 -24.46 14.44 -31.22
N LEU A 12 -23.98 13.89 -32.34
CA LEU A 12 -22.97 12.83 -32.33
C LEU A 12 -21.62 13.33 -31.80
N PHE A 13 -21.24 14.56 -32.14
CA PHE A 13 -20.01 15.19 -31.65
C PHE A 13 -20.10 15.53 -30.14
N ALA A 14 -21.27 16.01 -29.68
CA ALA A 14 -21.51 16.24 -28.26
C ALA A 14 -21.47 14.94 -27.45
N MET A 15 -21.99 13.84 -28.00
CA MET A 15 -21.96 12.53 -27.34
C MET A 15 -20.53 11.95 -27.27
N LEU A 16 -19.69 12.20 -28.28
CA LEU A 16 -18.27 11.80 -28.25
C LEU A 16 -17.45 12.52 -27.16
N LEU A 17 -17.80 13.77 -26.83
CA LEU A 17 -17.10 14.59 -25.83
C LEU A 17 -17.42 14.21 -24.37
N VAL A 18 -18.53 13.51 -24.12
CA VAL A 18 -18.97 13.15 -22.75
C VAL A 18 -18.42 11.79 -22.29
N ILE A 19 -18.01 10.93 -23.22
CA ILE A 19 -17.47 9.58 -22.93
C ILE A 19 -16.18 9.59 -22.08
N PRO A 20 -15.19 10.49 -22.28
CA PRO A 20 -13.95 10.43 -21.49
C PRO A 20 -14.10 10.86 -20.02
N ILE A 21 -15.19 11.55 -19.65
CA ILE A 21 -15.41 12.02 -18.26
C ILE A 21 -15.89 10.87 -17.36
N ALA A 22 -16.58 9.88 -17.93
CA ALA A 22 -17.17 8.77 -17.19
C ALA A 22 -16.19 7.64 -16.83
N CYS A 23 -14.94 7.70 -17.28
CA CYS A 23 -13.95 6.64 -17.08
C CYS A 23 -12.84 7.00 -16.08
N THR A 24 -13.11 7.93 -15.15
CA THR A 24 -12.21 8.17 -14.02
C THR A 24 -12.72 7.39 -12.81
N LYS A 25 -12.61 6.06 -12.84
CA LYS A 25 -12.74 5.26 -11.62
C LYS A 25 -11.48 5.50 -10.79
N GLN A 26 -11.56 6.40 -9.82
CA GLN A 26 -10.59 6.44 -8.73
C GLN A 26 -10.78 5.15 -7.93
N GLU A 27 -9.90 4.18 -8.14
CA GLU A 27 -9.83 3.00 -7.29
C GLU A 27 -9.62 3.48 -5.83
N PRO A 28 -10.38 2.92 -4.86
CA PRO A 28 -10.26 3.34 -3.47
C PRO A 28 -8.85 3.07 -2.99
N THR A 29 -8.19 4.10 -2.47
CA THR A 29 -6.84 4.00 -1.93
C THR A 29 -6.84 3.02 -0.75
N LYS A 30 -6.03 1.95 -0.84
CA LYS A 30 -5.93 0.96 0.22
C LYS A 30 -4.95 1.43 1.28
N THR A 31 -5.40 1.58 2.52
CA THR A 31 -4.50 1.88 3.64
C THR A 31 -3.74 0.63 4.07
N VAL A 32 -2.42 0.77 4.26
CA VAL A 32 -1.54 -0.27 4.77
C VAL A 32 -0.73 0.30 5.93
N ARG A 33 -0.89 -0.29 7.11
CA ARG A 33 -0.18 0.13 8.33
C ARG A 33 1.11 -0.66 8.47
N VAL A 34 2.23 0.05 8.46
CA VAL A 34 3.56 -0.54 8.57
C VAL A 34 4.15 -0.15 9.92
N ALA A 35 4.51 -1.13 10.74
CA ALA A 35 5.27 -0.93 11.96
C ALA A 35 6.74 -1.29 11.72
N GLU A 36 7.65 -0.42 12.12
CA GLU A 36 9.08 -0.72 12.08
C GLU A 36 9.71 -0.69 13.47
N VAL A 37 10.65 -1.62 13.66
CA VAL A 37 11.34 -1.82 14.94
C VAL A 37 12.21 -0.63 15.34
N THR A 38 12.78 0.07 14.36
CA THR A 38 13.65 1.23 14.55
C THR A 38 13.81 2.01 13.24
N ARG A 39 14.08 3.32 13.35
CA ARG A 39 14.51 4.15 12.21
C ARG A 39 15.93 3.76 11.80
N SER A 40 16.05 3.05 10.67
CA SER A 40 17.33 2.56 10.17
C SER A 40 17.50 2.76 8.68
N ILE A 41 18.75 2.92 8.24
CA ILE A 41 19.12 2.96 6.82
C ILE A 41 18.74 1.67 6.08
N PHE A 42 18.56 0.53 6.78
CA PHE A 42 18.04 -0.71 6.18
C PHE A 42 16.68 -0.53 5.51
N TYR A 43 15.91 0.45 5.96
CA TYR A 43 14.60 0.78 5.43
C TYR A 43 14.62 2.00 4.50
N ALA A 44 15.79 2.53 4.15
CA ALA A 44 15.91 3.71 3.28
C ALA A 44 15.08 3.62 1.97
N PRO A 45 15.01 2.46 1.27
CA PRO A 45 14.18 2.35 0.07
C PRO A 45 12.70 2.69 0.31
N GLN A 46 12.13 2.24 1.45
CA GLN A 46 10.73 2.54 1.77
C GLN A 46 10.53 4.03 2.07
N TYR A 47 11.51 4.67 2.72
CA TYR A 47 11.42 6.11 3.04
C TYR A 47 11.47 6.96 1.77
N VAL A 48 12.31 6.56 0.81
CA VAL A 48 12.34 7.21 -0.50
C VAL A 48 11.00 7.01 -1.22
N ALA A 49 10.44 5.81 -1.20
CA ALA A 49 9.12 5.54 -1.81
C ALA A 49 8.00 6.37 -1.19
N LEU A 50 7.99 6.53 0.14
CA LEU A 50 7.07 7.43 0.86
C LEU A 50 7.27 8.90 0.43
N ALA A 51 8.52 9.37 0.43
CA ALA A 51 8.84 10.77 0.12
C ALA A 51 8.57 11.13 -1.34
N LYS A 52 8.75 10.17 -2.27
CA LYS A 52 8.50 10.35 -3.70
C LYS A 52 7.06 10.09 -4.12
N GLY A 53 6.22 9.58 -3.22
CA GLY A 53 4.81 9.31 -3.52
C GLY A 53 4.54 8.01 -4.28
N PHE A 54 5.54 7.14 -4.45
CA PHE A 54 5.40 5.91 -5.24
C PHE A 54 4.29 4.99 -4.73
N PHE A 55 4.07 4.92 -3.41
CA PHE A 55 2.93 4.17 -2.88
C PHE A 55 1.59 4.75 -3.30
N LYS A 56 1.46 6.09 -3.34
CA LYS A 56 0.23 6.76 -3.75
C LYS A 56 -0.05 6.55 -5.24
N ASP A 57 1.01 6.55 -6.06
CA ASP A 57 0.91 6.26 -7.50
C ASP A 57 0.37 4.84 -7.76
N GLU A 58 0.68 3.90 -6.86
CA GLU A 58 0.15 2.52 -6.86
C GLU A 58 -1.19 2.37 -6.10
N GLY A 59 -1.84 3.48 -5.70
CA GLY A 59 -3.12 3.44 -4.99
C GLY A 59 -3.04 2.97 -3.53
N LEU A 60 -1.86 3.08 -2.90
CA LEU A 60 -1.61 2.70 -1.51
C LEU A 60 -1.42 3.92 -0.62
N ASN A 61 -2.11 3.94 0.52
CA ASN A 61 -1.88 4.88 1.61
C ASN A 61 -1.08 4.18 2.71
N VAL A 62 0.24 4.39 2.74
CA VAL A 62 1.11 3.75 3.73
C VAL A 62 1.23 4.60 4.98
N GLU A 63 0.81 4.04 6.11
CA GLU A 63 0.94 4.66 7.43
C GLU A 63 2.09 4.00 8.19
N LEU A 64 3.18 4.75 8.38
CA LEU A 64 4.40 4.22 8.98
C LEU A 64 4.52 4.63 10.46
N THR A 65 4.61 3.64 11.34
CA THR A 65 4.79 3.85 12.79
C THR A 65 6.10 3.21 13.26
N THR A 66 6.82 3.89 14.16
CA THR A 66 8.00 3.32 14.83
C THR A 66 7.61 2.86 16.22
N THR A 67 7.75 1.58 16.50
CA THR A 67 7.32 0.94 17.77
C THR A 67 8.44 0.83 18.80
N TRP A 68 9.71 0.97 18.38
CA TRP A 68 10.92 0.93 19.21
C TRP A 68 11.07 -0.37 20.02
N GLY A 69 11.50 -1.44 19.33
CA GLY A 69 11.74 -2.75 19.95
C GLY A 69 10.99 -3.88 19.26
N GLY A 70 11.64 -5.06 19.13
CA GLY A 70 11.07 -6.19 18.40
C GLY A 70 9.82 -6.75 19.07
N ASP A 71 9.81 -6.77 20.40
CA ASP A 71 8.65 -7.11 21.24
C ASP A 71 7.45 -6.22 20.94
N LYS A 72 7.61 -4.89 21.00
CA LYS A 72 6.53 -3.94 20.73
C LYS A 72 6.05 -4.00 19.29
N THR A 73 6.98 -4.17 18.34
CA THR A 73 6.65 -4.33 16.92
C THR A 73 5.77 -5.55 16.71
N MET A 74 6.15 -6.67 17.32
CA MET A 74 5.40 -7.92 17.20
C MET A 74 4.06 -7.85 17.93
N THR A 75 3.99 -7.26 19.12
CA THR A 75 2.73 -7.00 19.81
C THR A 75 1.78 -6.16 18.96
N THR A 76 2.29 -5.10 18.31
CA THR A 76 1.49 -4.23 17.43
C THR A 76 0.92 -4.99 16.23
N LEU A 77 1.71 -5.89 15.63
CA LEU A 77 1.25 -6.75 14.54
C LEU A 77 0.16 -7.72 15.01
N LEU A 78 0.44 -8.47 16.08
CA LEU A 78 -0.47 -9.50 16.60
C LEU A 78 -1.79 -8.91 17.13
N SER A 79 -1.78 -7.68 17.63
CA SER A 79 -3.00 -6.98 18.09
C SER A 79 -3.80 -6.34 16.94
N GLY A 80 -3.37 -6.51 15.68
CA GLY A 80 -3.99 -5.88 14.51
C GLY A 80 -3.75 -4.37 14.42
N GLY A 81 -2.77 -3.83 15.14
CA GLY A 81 -2.36 -2.42 15.07
C GLY A 81 -1.49 -2.08 13.85
N ALA A 82 -0.87 -3.10 13.25
CA ALA A 82 -0.16 -3.00 11.97
C ALA A 82 -0.58 -4.17 11.05
N ASP A 83 -0.44 -3.96 9.74
CA ASP A 83 -0.65 -4.99 8.73
C ASP A 83 0.68 -5.65 8.31
N ILE A 84 1.78 -4.89 8.40
CA ILE A 84 3.14 -5.34 8.08
C ILE A 84 4.10 -4.89 9.19
N ALA A 85 4.99 -5.78 9.60
CA ALA A 85 6.09 -5.48 10.53
C ALA A 85 7.46 -5.57 9.85
N LEU A 86 8.28 -4.55 10.03
CA LEU A 86 9.69 -4.53 9.64
C LEU A 86 10.55 -4.79 10.88
N VAL A 87 10.83 -6.07 11.08
CA VAL A 87 11.56 -6.63 12.23
C VAL A 87 12.37 -7.84 11.77
N GLY A 88 13.34 -8.25 12.57
CA GLY A 88 14.14 -9.44 12.29
C GLY A 88 13.32 -10.73 12.31
N SER A 89 13.71 -11.70 11.47
CA SER A 89 12.98 -12.97 11.31
C SER A 89 12.90 -13.80 12.60
N GLU A 90 13.81 -13.56 13.55
CA GLU A 90 13.86 -14.24 14.85
C GLU A 90 12.56 -14.08 15.63
N THR A 91 11.89 -12.92 15.54
CA THR A 91 10.65 -12.68 16.29
C THR A 91 9.53 -13.61 15.83
N THR A 92 9.48 -13.90 14.53
CA THR A 92 8.49 -14.82 13.94
C THR A 92 8.71 -16.25 14.42
N ILE A 93 9.98 -16.68 14.56
CA ILE A 93 10.32 -18.01 15.09
C ILE A 93 9.89 -18.14 16.55
N TYR A 94 10.15 -17.12 17.38
CA TYR A 94 9.73 -17.14 18.78
C TYR A 94 8.22 -17.20 18.94
N VAL A 95 7.46 -16.39 18.19
CA VAL A 95 5.99 -16.43 18.22
C VAL A 95 5.45 -17.78 17.74
N TYR A 96 6.03 -18.33 16.67
CA TYR A 96 5.64 -19.65 16.17
C TYR A 96 5.85 -20.75 17.22
N SER A 97 6.97 -20.70 17.94
CA SER A 97 7.28 -21.68 18.99
C SER A 97 6.29 -21.68 20.17
N GLN A 98 5.50 -20.62 20.33
CA GLN A 98 4.46 -20.51 21.37
C GLN A 98 3.14 -21.19 20.98
N GLY A 99 3.06 -21.82 19.80
CA GLY A 99 1.90 -22.61 19.39
C GLY A 99 0.71 -21.79 18.89
N THR A 100 0.95 -20.62 18.29
CA THR A 100 -0.11 -19.81 17.68
C THR A 100 -0.81 -20.57 16.54
N SER A 101 -2.15 -20.46 16.47
CA SER A 101 -2.95 -20.97 15.36
C SER A 101 -2.92 -20.06 14.13
N ASP A 102 -2.48 -18.82 14.30
CA ASP A 102 -2.33 -17.82 13.25
C ASP A 102 -0.86 -17.36 13.21
N PRO A 103 0.00 -18.04 12.43
CA PRO A 103 1.43 -17.75 12.41
C PRO A 103 1.73 -16.49 11.59
N VAL A 104 2.59 -15.63 12.15
CA VAL A 104 3.17 -14.51 11.40
C VAL A 104 4.04 -15.07 10.27
N ILE A 105 3.95 -14.48 9.08
CA ILE A 105 4.66 -14.94 7.89
C ILE A 105 5.76 -13.96 7.51
N ASN A 106 7.00 -14.44 7.46
CA ASN A 106 8.11 -13.71 6.85
C ASN A 106 8.01 -13.83 5.33
N PHE A 107 7.70 -12.74 4.63
CA PHE A 107 7.48 -12.76 3.16
C PHE A 107 8.48 -11.92 2.36
N ALA A 108 9.30 -11.10 3.03
CA ALA A 108 10.26 -10.21 2.38
C ALA A 108 11.56 -10.12 3.19
N HIS A 109 12.66 -9.78 2.52
CA HIS A 109 13.95 -9.50 3.15
C HIS A 109 14.47 -8.15 2.67
N ALA A 110 14.77 -7.23 3.61
CA ALA A 110 15.31 -5.91 3.30
C ALA A 110 16.82 -5.90 2.95
N ARG A 111 17.54 -7.01 3.18
CA ARG A 111 19.01 -7.10 3.01
C ARG A 111 19.44 -8.52 2.63
N GLN A 112 20.14 -8.69 1.52
CA GLN A 112 20.86 -9.93 1.24
C GLN A 112 22.31 -9.76 1.71
N THR A 113 22.83 -10.66 2.56
CA THR A 113 24.27 -10.72 2.84
C THR A 113 24.99 -11.29 1.61
N PHE A 114 26.11 -10.66 1.26
CA PHE A 114 27.00 -11.09 0.17
C PHE A 114 27.64 -12.44 0.47
#